data_AF-A0A662GSK5-F1
#
_entry.id   AF-A0A662GSK5-F1
#
_cell.length_a   1.000
_cell.length_b   1.000
_cell.length_c   1.000
_cell.angle_alpha   90.00
_cell.angle_beta   90.00
_cell.angle_gamma   90.00
#
_symmetry.space_group_name_H-M   'P 1'
#
loop_
_entity.id
_entity.type
_entity.pdbx_description
1 polymer ?
#
loop_
_entity_poly.entity_id
_entity_poly.type
_entity_poly.pdbx_seq_one_letter_code
_entity_poly.pdbx_strand_id
1 'polypeptide(L)'
;MSGGFENKEELLRRIFRSEGRRNLLRTIAREKIITTSELVRRTGLKRQTVVDYLKEFEDLKIVRIRKNQKPWIVIASKELRLLPFEAKPEEKVIKYKFSWKDFPNLLFREKKLELVFVWGSGRIEKAEAYDAIGIPEVVAKILSKAFSKGVPRQNVKIISNTDVEVATNKKLLGSNLFVIGSGIVNLLTAKIMEEIRPPIRFEPPMGREIYSAITEKFYSAGEDPDKYAGILALLPNPWNLSNVIILAGGIFRQGTMAALKALMRHLDEPVFLQPHPIAGIPIRIVRADEDGNFAGFFE
;
A
#
# COMPACT_ATOMS: atom_id res chain seq x y z
N MET A 1 -6.38 -21.61 42.98
CA MET A 1 -6.06 -20.67 41.88
C MET A 1 -4.61 -20.88 41.44
N SER A 2 -4.31 -22.00 40.76
CA SER A 2 -2.95 -22.41 40.39
C SER A 2 -2.81 -22.94 38.95
N GLY A 3 -3.90 -23.07 38.18
CA GLY A 3 -3.87 -23.70 36.84
C GLY A 3 -3.45 -22.80 35.66
N GLY A 4 -3.11 -21.53 35.89
CA GLY A 4 -2.80 -20.58 34.80
C GLY A 4 -1.32 -20.51 34.40
N PHE A 5 -0.40 -20.77 35.35
CA PHE A 5 1.05 -20.63 35.13
C PHE A 5 1.68 -21.91 34.56
N GLU A 6 1.29 -23.10 35.05
CA GLU A 6 1.77 -24.39 34.54
C GLU A 6 1.43 -24.57 33.04
N ASN A 7 0.21 -24.18 32.66
CA ASN A 7 -0.27 -24.28 31.27
C ASN A 7 0.53 -23.36 30.32
N LYS A 8 0.98 -22.19 30.80
CA LYS A 8 1.73 -21.22 29.99
C LYS A 8 3.17 -21.69 29.73
N GLU A 9 3.82 -22.26 30.73
CA GLU A 9 5.20 -22.76 30.60
C GLU A 9 5.26 -24.01 29.72
N GLU A 10 4.29 -24.90 29.85
CA GLU A 10 4.15 -26.08 28.99
C GLU A 10 3.88 -25.69 27.52
N LEU A 11 3.00 -24.70 27.28
CA LEU A 11 2.76 -24.16 25.94
C LEU A 11 4.02 -23.54 25.34
N LEU A 12 4.77 -22.74 26.11
CA LEU A 12 6.02 -22.14 25.65
C LEU A 12 7.06 -23.21 25.29
N ARG A 13 7.22 -24.26 26.12
CA ARG A 13 8.10 -25.40 25.82
C ARG A 13 7.67 -26.10 24.52
N ARG A 14 6.38 -26.30 24.31
CA ARG A 14 5.82 -26.89 23.07
C ARG A 14 6.12 -26.03 21.85
N ILE A 15 6.02 -24.71 21.98
CA ILE A 15 6.32 -23.75 20.93
C ILE A 15 7.78 -23.83 20.50
N PHE A 16 8.72 -23.82 21.45
CA PHE A 16 10.15 -23.87 21.13
C PHE A 16 10.63 -25.25 20.65
N ARG A 17 9.90 -26.34 20.90
CA ARG A 17 10.23 -27.67 20.36
C ARG A 17 9.88 -27.82 18.88
N SER A 18 8.77 -27.23 18.44
CA SER A 18 8.32 -27.35 17.04
C SER A 18 9.09 -26.39 16.13
N GLU A 19 9.84 -26.93 15.18
CA GLU A 19 10.56 -26.13 14.18
C GLU A 19 9.62 -25.23 13.37
N GLY A 20 8.46 -25.74 12.97
CA GLY A 20 7.43 -24.95 12.28
C GLY A 20 6.92 -23.77 13.11
N ARG A 21 6.66 -23.97 14.41
CA ARG A 21 6.24 -22.87 15.32
C ARG A 21 7.35 -21.84 15.51
N ARG A 22 8.59 -22.30 15.72
CA ARG A 22 9.76 -21.41 15.82
C ARG A 22 9.97 -20.59 14.56
N ASN A 23 9.90 -21.21 13.40
CA ASN A 23 10.06 -20.51 12.12
C ASN A 23 8.92 -19.49 11.91
N LEU A 24 7.68 -19.85 12.27
CA LEU A 24 6.54 -18.94 12.20
C LEU A 24 6.71 -17.74 13.14
N LEU A 25 7.08 -17.95 14.41
CA LEU A 25 7.36 -16.86 15.35
C LEU A 25 8.54 -15.99 14.93
N ARG A 26 9.62 -16.60 14.42
CA ARG A 26 10.77 -15.87 13.86
C ARG A 26 10.32 -14.96 12.70
N THR A 27 9.48 -15.47 11.82
CA THR A 27 8.92 -14.70 10.70
C THR A 27 8.06 -13.53 11.21
N ILE A 28 7.18 -13.77 12.19
CA ILE A 28 6.32 -12.74 12.78
C ILE A 28 7.15 -11.68 13.52
N ALA A 29 8.14 -12.10 14.31
CA ALA A 29 9.03 -11.20 15.05
C ALA A 29 9.83 -10.30 14.10
N ARG A 30 10.37 -10.89 13.02
CA ARG A 30 11.15 -10.17 12.01
C ARG A 30 10.31 -9.14 11.25
N GLU A 31 9.10 -9.52 10.84
CA GLU A 31 8.25 -8.65 10.04
C GLU A 31 7.49 -7.63 10.88
N LYS A 32 7.34 -7.88 12.19
CA LYS A 32 6.52 -7.15 13.17
C LYS A 32 5.02 -7.16 12.85
N ILE A 33 4.66 -7.00 11.59
CA ILE A 33 3.31 -7.04 11.04
C ILE A 33 3.37 -7.87 9.76
N ILE A 34 2.54 -8.89 9.69
CA ILE A 34 2.50 -9.81 8.55
C ILE A 34 1.12 -10.45 8.43
N THR A 35 0.72 -10.79 7.20
CA THR A 35 -0.58 -11.40 6.95
C THR A 35 -0.49 -12.92 6.96
N THR A 36 -1.61 -13.59 7.24
CA THR A 36 -1.65 -15.05 7.26
C THR A 36 -1.31 -15.69 5.92
N SER A 37 -1.65 -15.05 4.80
CA SER A 37 -1.23 -15.51 3.47
C SER A 37 0.28 -15.43 3.29
N GLU A 38 0.90 -14.35 3.75
CA GLU A 38 2.35 -14.16 3.64
C GLU A 38 3.10 -15.11 4.57
N LEU A 39 2.56 -15.40 5.76
CA LEU A 39 3.07 -16.43 6.65
C LEU A 39 3.05 -17.82 6.00
N VAL A 40 1.93 -18.20 5.37
CA VAL A 40 1.82 -19.45 4.61
C VAL A 40 2.87 -19.50 3.50
N ARG A 41 3.00 -18.43 2.71
CA ARG A 41 3.95 -18.35 1.59
C ARG A 41 5.40 -18.51 2.04
N ARG A 42 5.80 -17.80 3.11
CA ARG A 42 7.20 -17.78 3.58
C ARG A 42 7.61 -19.00 4.38
N THR A 43 6.68 -19.57 5.16
CA THR A 43 6.98 -20.73 6.00
C THR A 43 6.77 -22.06 5.29
N GLY A 44 6.05 -22.08 4.16
CA GLY A 44 5.65 -23.30 3.48
C GLY A 44 4.62 -24.15 4.24
N LEU A 45 4.14 -23.67 5.39
CA LEU A 45 3.17 -24.37 6.23
C LEU A 45 1.78 -24.36 5.61
N LYS A 46 0.99 -25.42 5.85
CA LYS A 46 -0.43 -25.46 5.47
C LYS A 46 -1.19 -24.34 6.16
N ARG A 47 -2.17 -23.74 5.46
CA ARG A 47 -2.99 -22.64 5.99
C ARG A 47 -3.65 -22.98 7.34
N GLN A 48 -4.21 -24.18 7.47
CA GLN A 48 -4.82 -24.63 8.72
C GLN A 48 -3.80 -24.65 9.87
N THR A 49 -2.61 -25.19 9.62
CA THR A 49 -1.51 -25.23 10.59
C THR A 49 -1.07 -23.84 11.03
N VAL A 50 -0.95 -22.88 10.10
CA VAL A 50 -0.63 -21.49 10.44
C VAL A 50 -1.73 -20.89 11.33
N VAL A 51 -3.00 -21.11 11.00
CA VAL A 51 -4.14 -20.61 11.79
C VAL A 51 -4.14 -21.20 13.20
N ASP A 52 -3.88 -22.49 13.35
CA ASP A 52 -3.88 -23.15 14.67
C ASP A 52 -2.72 -22.66 15.54
N TYR A 53 -1.52 -22.51 14.96
CA TYR A 53 -0.37 -21.93 15.68
C TYR A 53 -0.63 -20.49 16.09
N LEU A 54 -1.27 -19.70 15.23
CA LEU A 54 -1.59 -18.31 15.55
C LEU A 54 -2.60 -18.18 16.69
N LYS A 55 -3.60 -19.08 16.79
CA LYS A 55 -4.51 -19.12 17.95
C LYS A 55 -3.74 -19.36 19.24
N GLU A 56 -2.87 -20.37 19.26
CA GLU A 56 -2.00 -20.65 20.42
C GLU A 56 -1.14 -19.43 20.80
N PHE A 57 -0.57 -18.72 19.81
CA PHE A 57 0.25 -17.53 20.05
C PHE A 57 -0.57 -16.32 20.55
N GLU A 58 -1.81 -16.17 20.07
CA GLU A 58 -2.73 -15.13 20.49
C GLU A 58 -3.19 -15.36 21.94
N ASP A 59 -3.49 -16.62 22.31
CA ASP A 59 -3.83 -17.01 23.69
C ASP A 59 -2.69 -16.70 24.68
N LEU A 60 -1.45 -16.87 24.22
CA LEU A 60 -0.26 -16.50 24.99
C LEU A 60 0.07 -15.00 24.99
N LYS A 61 -0.71 -14.18 24.26
CA LYS A 61 -0.48 -12.74 24.05
C LYS A 61 0.86 -12.42 23.38
N ILE A 62 1.46 -13.39 22.67
CA ILE A 62 2.71 -13.22 21.91
C ILE A 62 2.43 -12.46 20.60
N VAL A 63 1.23 -12.59 20.07
CA VAL A 63 0.73 -11.85 18.90
C VAL A 63 -0.67 -11.32 19.16
N ARG A 64 -1.07 -10.29 18.42
CA ARG A 64 -2.45 -9.83 18.28
C ARG A 64 -2.91 -10.07 16.85
N ILE A 65 -4.12 -10.60 16.66
CA ILE A 65 -4.64 -10.89 15.32
C ILE A 65 -5.84 -9.99 15.01
N ARG A 66 -5.78 -9.26 13.89
CA ARG A 66 -6.95 -8.55 13.34
C ARG A 66 -7.68 -9.47 12.37
N LYS A 67 -8.91 -9.87 12.75
CA LYS A 67 -9.75 -10.87 12.04
C LYS A 67 -10.89 -10.26 11.21
N ASN A 68 -10.95 -8.94 11.12
CA ASN A 68 -11.96 -8.14 10.39
C ASN A 68 -11.86 -8.26 8.85
N GLN A 69 -10.77 -8.82 8.33
CA GLN A 69 -10.57 -9.07 6.89
C GLN A 69 -9.80 -10.37 6.66
N LYS A 70 -9.85 -10.92 5.45
CA LYS A 70 -8.97 -12.04 5.04
C LYS A 70 -8.04 -11.59 3.93
N PRO A 71 -6.74 -11.93 3.98
CA PRO A 71 -6.04 -12.67 5.05
C PRO A 71 -5.95 -11.85 6.36
N TRP A 72 -5.92 -12.53 7.52
CA TRP A 72 -5.81 -11.86 8.82
C TRP A 72 -4.45 -11.15 8.94
N ILE A 73 -4.42 -10.03 9.66
CA ILE A 73 -3.16 -9.35 10.00
C ILE A 73 -2.69 -9.84 11.36
N VAL A 74 -1.44 -10.28 11.44
CA VAL A 74 -0.77 -10.70 12.66
C VAL A 74 0.22 -9.62 13.06
N ILE A 75 0.06 -9.12 14.28
CA ILE A 75 0.89 -8.06 14.86
C ILE A 75 1.70 -8.66 16.01
N ALA A 76 3.02 -8.56 15.93
CA ALA A 76 3.94 -8.97 16.99
C ALA A 76 3.76 -8.10 18.24
N SER A 77 3.64 -8.75 19.40
CA SER A 77 3.71 -8.10 20.71
C SER A 77 5.06 -7.40 20.91
N LYS A 78 5.14 -6.50 21.89
CA LYS A 78 6.41 -5.81 22.21
C LYS A 78 7.46 -6.82 22.65
N GLU A 79 7.07 -7.81 23.44
CA GLU A 79 7.90 -8.88 23.97
C GLU A 79 8.50 -9.74 22.85
N LEU A 80 7.70 -10.11 21.85
CA LEU A 80 8.17 -10.87 20.69
C LEU A 80 9.20 -10.07 19.86
N ARG A 81 9.02 -8.74 19.75
CA ARG A 81 9.94 -7.85 19.01
C ARG A 81 11.32 -7.72 19.68
N LEU A 82 11.41 -7.97 20.98
CA LEU A 82 12.66 -7.90 21.75
C LEU A 82 13.47 -9.20 21.69
N LEU A 83 12.90 -10.28 21.18
CA LEU A 83 13.60 -11.56 21.08
C LEU A 83 14.70 -11.50 20.01
N PRO A 84 15.90 -12.03 20.30
CA PRO A 84 17.06 -11.97 19.41
C PRO A 84 16.90 -13.01 18.29
N PHE A 85 16.10 -12.70 17.29
CA PHE A 85 16.06 -13.44 16.03
C PHE A 85 17.10 -12.87 15.05
N GLU A 86 17.63 -13.72 14.16
CA GLU A 86 18.58 -13.32 13.11
C GLU A 86 18.13 -12.03 12.40
N ALA A 87 19.09 -11.12 12.23
CA ALA A 87 18.85 -9.80 11.64
C ALA A 87 18.20 -9.93 10.25
N LYS A 88 17.35 -8.95 9.91
CA LYS A 88 16.74 -8.86 8.58
C LYS A 88 17.85 -9.03 7.50
N PRO A 89 17.67 -9.90 6.50
CA PRO A 89 18.21 -9.65 5.16
C PRO A 89 17.86 -8.21 4.80
N GLU A 90 18.85 -7.46 4.33
CA GLU A 90 18.71 -6.04 3.99
C GLU A 90 17.38 -5.79 3.27
N GLU A 91 16.50 -5.01 3.89
CA GLU A 91 15.32 -4.51 3.19
C GLU A 91 15.82 -3.72 1.99
N LYS A 92 15.25 -3.97 0.81
CA LYS A 92 15.50 -3.10 -0.35
C LYS A 92 15.13 -1.68 0.06
N VAL A 93 16.12 -0.85 0.37
CA VAL A 93 15.90 0.55 0.70
C VAL A 93 15.41 1.24 -0.56
N ILE A 94 14.11 1.52 -0.59
CA ILE A 94 13.48 2.23 -1.69
C ILE A 94 14.05 3.64 -1.73
N LYS A 95 14.73 4.00 -2.82
CA LYS A 95 15.22 5.36 -3.03
C LYS A 95 14.16 6.17 -3.78
N TYR A 96 13.58 7.15 -3.11
CA TYR A 96 12.65 8.11 -3.71
C TYR A 96 13.45 9.19 -4.44
N LYS A 97 13.61 9.04 -5.76
CA LYS A 97 14.34 10.02 -6.59
C LYS A 97 13.58 11.33 -6.81
N PHE A 98 12.25 11.28 -6.71
CA PHE A 98 11.36 12.42 -6.98
C PHE A 98 10.45 12.68 -5.79
N SER A 99 9.98 13.92 -5.71
CA SER A 99 9.06 14.41 -4.68
C SER A 99 7.88 15.14 -5.35
N TRP A 100 6.88 15.53 -4.57
CA TRP A 100 5.71 16.24 -5.07
C TRP A 100 6.07 17.55 -5.79
N LYS A 101 7.13 18.25 -5.38
CA LYS A 101 7.64 19.45 -6.09
C LYS A 101 8.05 19.19 -7.54
N ASP A 102 8.44 17.95 -7.87
CA ASP A 102 8.87 17.57 -9.21
C ASP A 102 7.67 17.21 -10.10
N PHE A 103 6.51 16.93 -9.51
CA PHE A 103 5.28 16.62 -10.20
C PHE A 103 4.54 17.91 -10.62
N PRO A 104 3.93 17.96 -11.83
CA PRO A 104 3.92 16.93 -12.87
C PRO A 104 5.11 17.01 -13.84
N ASN A 105 6.06 17.93 -13.66
CA ASN A 105 7.16 18.18 -14.61
C ASN A 105 7.99 16.94 -14.94
N LEU A 106 8.16 16.04 -13.96
CA LEU A 106 8.84 14.77 -14.14
C LEU A 106 8.22 13.87 -15.22
N LEU A 107 6.93 14.04 -15.55
CA LEU A 107 6.20 13.18 -16.49
C LEU A 107 6.48 13.50 -17.96
N PHE A 108 7.04 14.68 -18.25
CA PHE A 108 7.25 15.13 -19.63
C PHE A 108 8.70 15.47 -19.98
N ARG A 109 9.62 14.64 -19.48
CA ARG A 109 11.05 14.72 -19.84
C ARG A 109 11.24 14.57 -21.35
N GLU A 110 12.28 15.22 -21.87
CA GLU A 110 12.62 15.17 -23.30
C GLU A 110 11.48 15.61 -24.24
N LYS A 111 10.58 16.48 -23.75
CA LYS A 111 9.39 16.95 -24.48
C LYS A 111 8.48 15.80 -24.96
N LYS A 112 8.38 14.72 -24.17
CA LYS A 112 7.50 13.57 -24.41
C LYS A 112 6.69 13.25 -23.17
N LEU A 113 5.39 13.05 -23.31
CA LEU A 113 4.51 12.62 -22.23
C LEU A 113 3.97 11.23 -22.55
N GLU A 114 4.43 10.22 -21.82
CA GLU A 114 3.83 8.88 -21.84
C GLU A 114 3.33 8.52 -20.43
N LEU A 115 2.01 8.34 -20.31
CA LEU A 115 1.34 8.04 -19.04
C LEU A 115 0.27 6.97 -19.26
N VAL A 116 0.32 5.92 -18.45
CA VAL A 116 -0.66 4.82 -18.45
C VAL A 116 -1.57 4.97 -17.24
N PHE A 117 -2.85 5.24 -17.47
CA PHE A 117 -3.89 5.19 -16.45
C PHE A 117 -4.33 3.75 -16.25
N VAL A 118 -4.30 3.31 -15.00
CA VAL A 118 -4.60 1.95 -14.59
C VAL A 118 -5.84 1.95 -13.70
N TRP A 119 -6.87 1.28 -14.19
CA TRP A 119 -8.15 1.14 -13.52
C TRP A 119 -8.24 -0.20 -12.79
N GLY A 120 -8.89 -0.21 -11.63
CA GLY A 120 -9.17 -1.46 -10.93
C GLY A 120 -10.23 -2.28 -11.68
N SER A 121 -10.00 -3.59 -11.83
CA SER A 121 -10.98 -4.52 -12.40
C SER A 121 -11.62 -5.43 -11.35
N GLY A 122 -11.24 -5.40 -10.07
CA GLY A 122 -11.94 -6.10 -9.00
C GLY A 122 -12.34 -7.57 -9.29
N ARG A 123 -11.46 -8.37 -9.91
CA ARG A 123 -11.72 -9.75 -10.40
C ARG A 123 -12.89 -9.93 -11.38
N ILE A 124 -13.65 -8.88 -11.70
CA ILE A 124 -14.79 -8.87 -12.62
C ILE A 124 -14.48 -7.77 -13.63
N GLU A 125 -14.14 -8.13 -14.86
CA GLU A 125 -13.55 -7.34 -15.97
C GLU A 125 -14.13 -5.93 -16.32
N LYS A 126 -14.64 -5.13 -15.37
CA LYS A 126 -15.23 -3.80 -15.60
C LYS A 126 -15.00 -2.88 -14.40
N ALA A 127 -14.28 -1.78 -14.63
CA ALA A 127 -14.29 -0.62 -13.75
C ALA A 127 -15.65 0.10 -13.87
N GLU A 128 -16.18 0.66 -12.78
CA GLU A 128 -17.40 1.46 -12.85
C GLU A 128 -17.09 2.88 -13.33
N ALA A 129 -18.04 3.53 -14.01
CA ALA A 129 -17.86 4.92 -14.46
C ALA A 129 -17.57 5.88 -13.30
N TYR A 130 -18.08 5.58 -12.09
CA TYR A 130 -17.82 6.33 -10.88
C TYR A 130 -16.35 6.27 -10.43
N ASP A 131 -15.60 5.24 -10.80
CA ASP A 131 -14.17 5.12 -10.49
C ASP A 131 -13.33 6.14 -11.28
N ALA A 132 -13.88 6.70 -12.36
CA ALA A 132 -13.25 7.68 -13.23
C ALA A 132 -13.51 9.15 -12.84
N ILE A 133 -14.29 9.41 -11.78
CA ILE A 133 -14.57 10.78 -11.34
C ILE A 133 -13.27 11.51 -10.99
N GLY A 134 -13.08 12.68 -11.58
CA GLY A 134 -11.88 13.53 -11.38
C GLY A 134 -10.71 13.20 -12.30
N ILE A 135 -10.76 12.07 -13.04
CA ILE A 135 -9.65 11.66 -13.91
C ILE A 135 -9.59 12.48 -15.20
N PRO A 136 -10.69 12.72 -15.94
CA PRO A 136 -10.66 13.63 -17.09
C PRO A 136 -10.06 14.99 -16.75
N GLU A 137 -10.39 15.53 -15.58
CA GLU A 137 -9.89 16.81 -15.07
C GLU A 137 -8.39 16.75 -14.76
N VAL A 138 -7.92 15.69 -14.09
CA VAL A 138 -6.48 15.44 -13.86
C VAL A 138 -5.73 15.36 -15.19
N VAL A 139 -6.24 14.59 -16.15
CA VAL A 139 -5.65 14.44 -17.48
C VAL A 139 -5.57 15.79 -18.19
N ALA A 140 -6.66 16.55 -18.22
CA ALA A 140 -6.71 17.87 -18.86
C ALA A 140 -5.68 18.83 -18.24
N LYS A 141 -5.55 18.85 -16.92
CA LYS A 141 -4.55 19.68 -16.21
C LYS A 141 -3.11 19.24 -16.51
N ILE A 142 -2.82 17.94 -16.53
CA ILE A 142 -1.50 17.41 -16.90
C ILE A 142 -1.15 17.78 -18.34
N LEU A 143 -2.09 17.60 -19.28
CA LEU A 143 -1.91 17.96 -20.69
C LEU A 143 -1.69 19.46 -20.86
N SER A 144 -2.48 20.29 -20.19
CA SER A 144 -2.32 21.75 -20.21
C SER A 144 -0.93 22.17 -19.73
N LYS A 145 -0.44 21.61 -18.62
CA LYS A 145 0.93 21.85 -18.16
C LYS A 145 1.99 21.34 -19.13
N ALA A 146 1.83 20.14 -19.69
CA ALA A 146 2.75 19.58 -20.67
C ALA A 146 2.87 20.48 -21.92
N PHE A 147 1.74 20.96 -22.46
CA PHE A 147 1.73 21.87 -23.61
C PHE A 147 2.35 23.23 -23.27
N SER A 148 2.08 23.78 -22.08
CA SER A 148 2.73 25.02 -21.61
C SER A 148 4.26 24.90 -21.50
N LYS A 149 4.77 23.68 -21.34
CA LYS A 149 6.20 23.34 -21.27
C LYS A 149 6.79 22.93 -22.62
N GLY A 150 6.02 23.06 -23.70
CA GLY A 150 6.50 22.85 -25.07
C GLY A 150 6.55 21.39 -25.51
N VAL A 151 5.76 20.50 -24.89
CA VAL A 151 5.55 19.12 -25.38
C VAL A 151 4.70 19.18 -26.66
N PRO A 152 5.19 18.70 -27.81
CA PRO A 152 4.39 18.65 -29.03
C PRO A 152 3.23 17.66 -28.90
N ARG A 153 2.08 17.94 -29.52
CA ARG A 153 0.89 17.06 -29.47
C ARG A 153 1.19 15.63 -29.93
N GLN A 154 2.02 15.47 -30.96
CA GLN A 154 2.46 14.17 -31.49
C GLN A 154 3.34 13.36 -30.52
N ASN A 155 3.89 14.00 -29.49
CA ASN A 155 4.72 13.36 -28.47
C ASN A 155 3.93 13.06 -27.19
N VAL A 156 2.60 13.18 -27.22
CA VAL A 156 1.71 12.83 -26.12
C VAL A 156 1.11 11.45 -26.39
N LYS A 157 1.27 10.56 -25.41
CA LYS A 157 0.70 9.21 -25.43
C LYS A 157 0.06 8.93 -24.07
N ILE A 158 -1.26 9.08 -24.01
CA ILE A 158 -2.07 8.70 -22.86
C ILE A 158 -2.71 7.36 -23.17
N ILE A 159 -2.47 6.36 -22.32
CA ILE A 159 -2.99 5.01 -22.46
C ILE A 159 -3.89 4.74 -21.27
N SER A 160 -5.01 4.07 -21.49
CA SER A 160 -5.96 3.68 -20.43
C SER A 160 -6.15 2.17 -20.50
N ASN A 161 -5.87 1.46 -19.41
CA ASN A 161 -5.97 0.01 -19.34
C ASN A 161 -6.46 -0.45 -17.96
N THR A 162 -6.97 -1.67 -17.91
CA THR A 162 -7.24 -2.35 -16.63
C THR A 162 -5.94 -2.80 -15.96
N ASP A 163 -5.98 -2.94 -14.65
CA ASP A 163 -4.91 -3.50 -13.82
C ASP A 163 -4.39 -4.86 -14.33
N VAL A 164 -5.26 -5.75 -14.82
CA VAL A 164 -4.89 -7.06 -15.37
C VAL A 164 -4.11 -6.93 -16.69
N GLU A 165 -4.58 -6.08 -17.61
CA GLU A 165 -3.91 -5.82 -18.90
C GLU A 165 -2.51 -5.23 -18.67
N VAL A 166 -2.39 -4.28 -17.75
CA VAL A 166 -1.08 -3.70 -17.41
C VAL A 166 -0.21 -4.73 -16.71
N ALA A 167 -0.72 -5.48 -15.73
CA ALA A 167 0.05 -6.45 -14.96
C ALA A 167 0.69 -7.57 -15.81
N THR A 168 0.12 -7.86 -16.98
CA THR A 168 0.60 -8.87 -17.94
C THR A 168 1.47 -8.30 -19.06
N ASN A 169 1.48 -6.97 -19.26
CA ASN A 169 2.23 -6.32 -20.31
C ASN A 169 3.50 -5.61 -19.78
N LYS A 170 4.67 -6.23 -19.99
CA LYS A 170 5.97 -5.69 -19.54
C LYS A 170 6.26 -4.28 -20.05
N LYS A 171 5.82 -3.93 -21.26
CA LYS A 171 6.03 -2.60 -21.83
C LYS A 171 5.25 -1.55 -21.06
N LEU A 172 3.97 -1.82 -20.77
CA LEU A 172 3.12 -0.91 -19.99
C LEU A 172 3.60 -0.81 -18.54
N LEU A 173 3.98 -1.93 -17.90
CA LEU A 173 4.54 -1.93 -16.54
C LEU A 173 5.75 -1.01 -16.40
N GLY A 174 6.58 -0.93 -17.43
CA GLY A 174 7.77 -0.10 -17.44
C GLY A 174 7.51 1.40 -17.70
N SER A 175 6.28 1.83 -17.98
CA SER A 175 5.94 3.24 -18.27
C SER A 175 5.71 4.06 -16.98
N ASN A 176 5.46 5.37 -17.09
CA ASN A 176 4.86 6.10 -15.98
C ASN A 176 3.42 5.60 -15.78
N LEU A 177 3.08 5.27 -14.53
CA LEU A 177 1.78 4.71 -14.19
C LEU A 177 0.99 5.69 -13.34
N PHE A 178 -0.29 5.84 -13.63
CA PHE A 178 -1.27 6.47 -12.76
C PHE A 178 -2.24 5.38 -12.31
N VAL A 179 -2.07 4.89 -11.09
CA VAL A 179 -2.81 3.74 -10.56
C VAL A 179 -3.91 4.21 -9.63
N ILE A 180 -5.14 3.81 -9.96
CA ILE A 180 -6.34 4.25 -9.26
C ILE A 180 -6.96 3.05 -8.54
N GLY A 181 -7.24 3.25 -7.25
CA GLY A 181 -7.85 2.23 -6.40
C GLY A 181 -6.86 1.44 -5.55
N SER A 182 -7.38 0.84 -4.49
CA SER A 182 -6.63 -0.01 -3.56
C SER A 182 -6.51 -1.44 -4.07
N GLY A 183 -5.68 -2.26 -3.40
CA GLY A 183 -5.42 -3.64 -3.82
C GLY A 183 -6.62 -4.59 -3.90
N ILE A 184 -7.76 -4.21 -3.33
CA ILE A 184 -9.01 -4.98 -3.41
C ILE A 184 -9.64 -4.88 -4.78
N VAL A 185 -9.62 -3.67 -5.34
CA VAL A 185 -10.21 -3.38 -6.64
C VAL A 185 -9.15 -3.32 -7.74
N ASN A 186 -7.88 -3.05 -7.39
CA ASN A 186 -6.77 -2.90 -8.31
C ASN A 186 -5.62 -3.86 -7.95
N LEU A 187 -5.52 -4.98 -8.66
CA LEU A 187 -4.48 -6.00 -8.47
C LEU A 187 -3.07 -5.44 -8.68
N LEU A 188 -2.91 -4.43 -9.55
CA LEU A 188 -1.62 -3.79 -9.76
C LEU A 188 -1.20 -3.01 -8.51
N THR A 189 -2.12 -2.35 -7.80
CA THR A 189 -1.83 -1.74 -6.49
C THR A 189 -1.30 -2.78 -5.51
N ALA A 190 -1.93 -3.95 -5.40
CA ALA A 190 -1.43 -5.01 -4.52
C ALA A 190 -0.02 -5.47 -4.92
N LYS A 191 0.23 -5.70 -6.21
CA LYS A 191 1.55 -6.06 -6.75
C LYS A 191 2.61 -5.00 -6.44
N ILE A 192 2.28 -3.72 -6.60
CA ILE A 192 3.17 -2.59 -6.25
C ILE A 192 3.52 -2.63 -4.76
N MET A 193 2.53 -2.86 -3.88
CA MET A 193 2.77 -2.96 -2.44
C MET A 193 3.65 -4.16 -2.08
N GLU A 194 3.54 -5.27 -2.79
CA GLU A 194 4.38 -6.45 -2.59
C GLU A 194 5.82 -6.26 -3.08
N GLU A 195 6.00 -5.66 -4.25
CA GLU A 195 7.31 -5.45 -4.88
C GLU A 195 8.14 -4.38 -4.16
N ILE A 196 7.49 -3.27 -3.79
CA ILE A 196 8.15 -2.11 -3.22
C ILE A 196 8.16 -2.19 -1.69
N ARG A 197 7.05 -2.64 -1.08
CA ARG A 197 6.78 -2.58 0.38
C ARG A 197 7.06 -1.19 0.98
N PRO A 198 6.37 -0.12 0.51
CA PRO A 198 6.58 1.21 1.06
C PRO A 198 6.21 1.28 2.56
N PRO A 199 6.78 2.23 3.32
CA PRO A 199 6.53 2.35 4.74
C PRO A 199 5.06 2.68 5.05
N ILE A 200 4.36 3.39 4.16
CA ILE A 200 2.90 3.54 4.17
C ILE A 200 2.34 2.70 3.03
N ARG A 201 1.45 1.76 3.34
CA ARG A 201 0.93 0.78 2.38
C ARG A 201 -0.41 0.20 2.81
N PHE A 202 -1.12 -0.40 1.85
CA PHE A 202 -2.19 -1.34 2.19
C PHE A 202 -1.60 -2.61 2.80
N GLU A 203 -2.15 -3.06 3.93
CA GLU A 203 -1.73 -4.25 4.64
C GLU A 203 -2.97 -5.07 5.06
N PRO A 204 -3.18 -6.30 4.56
CA PRO A 204 -2.47 -6.92 3.44
C PRO A 204 -2.51 -6.05 2.17
N PRO A 205 -1.63 -6.32 1.18
CA PRO A 205 -1.69 -5.68 -0.13
C PRO A 205 -3.08 -5.68 -0.77
N MET A 206 -3.86 -6.77 -0.61
CA MET A 206 -5.25 -6.89 -1.05
C MET A 206 -6.29 -6.57 0.06
N GLY A 207 -5.90 -5.82 1.09
CA GLY A 207 -6.72 -5.51 2.26
C GLY A 207 -7.36 -4.11 2.23
N ARG A 208 -8.17 -3.84 3.26
CA ARG A 208 -8.82 -2.54 3.54
C ARG A 208 -8.13 -1.73 4.63
N GLU A 209 -6.98 -2.17 5.12
CA GLU A 209 -6.25 -1.43 6.13
C GLU A 209 -5.02 -0.77 5.52
N ILE A 210 -4.74 0.45 5.94
CA ILE A 210 -3.49 1.14 5.62
C ILE A 210 -2.63 1.06 6.86
N TYR A 211 -1.40 0.58 6.71
CA TYR A 211 -0.40 0.59 7.77
C TYR A 211 0.66 1.64 7.48
N SER A 212 0.98 2.44 8.48
CA SER A 212 2.14 3.34 8.49
C SER A 212 3.22 2.80 9.41
N ALA A 213 4.35 2.41 8.84
CA ALA A 213 5.56 2.05 9.60
C ALA A 213 6.25 3.27 10.21
N ILE A 214 5.87 4.49 9.82
CA ILE A 214 6.46 5.74 10.33
C ILE A 214 5.85 6.08 11.69
N THR A 215 4.53 5.98 11.79
CA THR A 215 3.78 6.26 13.03
C THR A 215 3.36 4.99 13.78
N GLU A 216 3.70 3.81 13.25
CA GLU A 216 3.23 2.49 13.73
C GLU A 216 1.69 2.38 13.86
N LYS A 217 0.94 3.17 13.08
CA LYS A 217 -0.54 3.22 13.11
C LYS A 217 -1.18 2.42 11.98
N PHE A 218 -2.30 1.78 12.29
CA PHE A 218 -3.25 1.28 11.30
C PHE A 218 -4.42 2.24 11.13
N TYR A 219 -4.84 2.44 9.89
CA TYR A 219 -6.07 3.13 9.52
C TYR A 219 -7.02 2.08 8.95
N SER A 220 -8.25 2.03 9.45
CA SER A 220 -9.12 0.87 9.27
C SER A 220 -10.56 1.26 8.92
N ALA A 221 -11.17 0.46 8.05
CA ALA A 221 -12.55 0.65 7.58
C ALA A 221 -13.63 0.70 8.67
N GLY A 222 -13.35 0.20 9.88
CA GLY A 222 -14.31 0.11 10.98
C GLY A 222 -14.11 1.12 12.10
N GLU A 223 -13.12 2.01 11.99
CA GLU A 223 -12.79 2.98 13.03
C GLU A 223 -12.94 4.39 12.46
N ASP A 224 -13.78 5.23 13.05
CA ASP A 224 -13.82 6.66 12.72
C ASP A 224 -12.68 7.39 13.46
N PRO A 225 -12.03 8.38 12.84
CA PRO A 225 -12.26 8.93 11.50
C PRO A 225 -11.51 8.19 10.36
N ASP A 226 -10.87 7.05 10.64
CA ASP A 226 -9.96 6.35 9.73
C ASP A 226 -10.68 5.63 8.57
N LYS A 227 -11.99 5.41 8.71
CA LYS A 227 -12.86 4.70 7.75
C LYS A 227 -12.66 5.11 6.30
N TYR A 228 -12.54 6.42 6.03
CA TYR A 228 -12.40 6.96 4.68
C TYR A 228 -10.96 7.37 4.34
N ALA A 229 -9.96 6.83 5.05
CA ALA A 229 -8.57 7.09 4.73
C ALA A 229 -8.19 6.60 3.32
N GLY A 230 -7.23 7.28 2.70
CA GLY A 230 -6.62 6.87 1.44
C GLY A 230 -5.13 7.15 1.38
N ILE A 231 -4.45 6.51 0.44
CA ILE A 231 -3.04 6.72 0.12
C ILE A 231 -2.97 7.58 -1.14
N LEU A 232 -2.20 8.66 -1.06
CA LEU A 232 -1.71 9.40 -2.21
C LEU A 232 -0.18 9.31 -2.22
N ALA A 233 0.38 8.72 -3.27
CA ALA A 233 1.81 8.43 -3.32
C ALA A 233 2.43 8.71 -4.69
N LEU A 234 3.67 9.19 -4.68
CA LEU A 234 4.58 9.19 -5.83
C LEU A 234 5.69 8.16 -5.57
N LEU A 235 5.54 6.97 -6.14
CA LEU A 235 6.45 5.85 -5.91
C LEU A 235 7.43 5.71 -7.08
N PRO A 236 8.66 5.19 -6.85
CA PRO A 236 9.49 4.72 -7.95
C PRO A 236 8.84 3.52 -8.62
N ASN A 237 8.95 3.42 -9.96
CA ASN A 237 8.47 2.24 -10.67
C ASN A 237 9.48 1.08 -10.53
N PRO A 238 9.11 -0.07 -9.93
CA PRO A 238 10.03 -1.18 -9.68
C PRO A 238 10.41 -1.93 -10.96
N TRP A 239 9.62 -1.80 -12.04
CA TRP A 239 9.90 -2.39 -13.35
C TRP A 239 10.74 -1.48 -14.25
N ASN A 240 10.81 -0.18 -13.92
CA ASN A 240 11.70 0.78 -14.59
C ASN A 240 12.01 1.98 -13.67
N LEU A 241 13.20 2.00 -13.06
CA LEU A 241 13.60 3.01 -12.06
C LEU A 241 13.77 4.45 -12.59
N SER A 242 13.62 4.67 -13.89
CA SER A 242 13.59 6.01 -14.50
C SER A 242 12.18 6.62 -14.49
N ASN A 243 11.15 5.77 -14.38
CA ASN A 243 9.74 6.15 -14.38
C ASN A 243 9.14 6.08 -12.97
N VAL A 244 7.93 6.63 -12.84
CA VAL A 244 7.22 6.72 -11.56
C VAL A 244 5.85 6.08 -11.60
N ILE A 245 5.31 5.88 -10.41
CA ILE A 245 3.93 5.47 -10.18
C ILE A 245 3.27 6.56 -9.34
N ILE A 246 2.22 7.19 -9.85
CA ILE A 246 1.29 7.98 -9.06
C ILE A 246 0.19 7.03 -8.61
N LEU A 247 0.04 6.85 -7.30
CA LEU A 247 -1.01 6.03 -6.71
C LEU A 247 -2.01 6.92 -5.99
N ALA A 248 -3.29 6.77 -6.35
CA ALA A 248 -4.42 7.31 -5.61
C ALA A 248 -5.37 6.16 -5.28
N GLY A 249 -5.42 5.74 -4.01
CA GLY A 249 -6.26 4.61 -3.60
C GLY A 249 -6.78 4.77 -2.17
N GLY A 250 -8.07 4.54 -1.97
CA GLY A 250 -8.72 4.59 -0.66
C GLY A 250 -9.04 3.21 -0.08
N ILE A 251 -9.26 3.18 1.24
CA ILE A 251 -9.94 2.06 1.92
C ILE A 251 -11.33 1.83 1.29
N PHE A 252 -12.02 2.93 1.01
CA PHE A 252 -13.24 3.01 0.20
C PHE A 252 -13.09 4.08 -0.89
N ARG A 253 -14.10 4.19 -1.76
CA ARG A 253 -14.15 5.17 -2.85
C ARG A 253 -13.87 6.61 -2.37
N GLN A 254 -14.35 6.99 -1.19
CA GLN A 254 -14.15 8.32 -0.61
C GLN A 254 -12.66 8.67 -0.47
N GLY A 255 -11.86 7.72 0.00
CA GLY A 255 -10.41 7.91 0.15
C GLY A 255 -9.71 8.08 -1.21
N THR A 256 -10.14 7.33 -2.24
CA THR A 256 -9.63 7.49 -3.62
C THR A 256 -10.01 8.86 -4.16
N MET A 257 -11.27 9.28 -4.02
CA MET A 257 -11.76 10.59 -4.47
C MET A 257 -11.02 11.74 -3.78
N ALA A 258 -10.83 11.66 -2.46
CA ALA A 258 -10.08 12.67 -1.72
C ALA A 258 -8.61 12.74 -2.16
N ALA A 259 -7.97 11.61 -2.45
CA ALA A 259 -6.61 11.58 -2.99
C ALA A 259 -6.53 12.24 -4.37
N LEU A 260 -7.50 11.97 -5.26
CA LEU A 260 -7.59 12.63 -6.56
C LEU A 260 -7.84 14.14 -6.42
N LYS A 261 -8.75 14.56 -5.52
CA LYS A 261 -9.01 15.98 -5.22
C LYS A 261 -7.76 16.69 -4.69
N ALA A 262 -7.00 16.07 -3.79
CA ALA A 262 -5.74 16.60 -3.30
C ALA A 262 -4.71 16.77 -4.44
N LEU A 263 -4.64 15.81 -5.36
CA LEU A 263 -3.77 15.89 -6.53
C LEU A 263 -4.21 16.99 -7.51
N MET A 264 -5.51 17.11 -7.77
CA MET A 264 -6.06 18.19 -8.59
C MET A 264 -5.72 19.57 -8.00
N ARG A 265 -5.92 19.74 -6.69
CA ARG A 265 -5.51 20.97 -6.00
C ARG A 265 -4.03 21.25 -6.16
N HIS A 266 -3.17 20.24 -6.12
CA HIS A 266 -1.74 20.42 -6.38
C HIS A 266 -1.39 20.80 -7.82
N LEU A 267 -2.18 20.36 -8.79
CA LEU A 267 -2.03 20.78 -10.17
C LEU A 267 -2.41 22.27 -10.33
N ASP A 268 -3.37 22.78 -9.57
CA ASP A 268 -3.78 24.19 -9.57
C ASP A 268 -2.86 25.09 -8.72
N GLU A 269 -2.47 24.60 -7.55
CA GLU A 269 -1.59 25.24 -6.57
C GLU A 269 -0.30 24.41 -6.45
N PRO A 270 0.72 24.67 -7.30
CA PRO A 270 2.02 24.05 -7.14
C PRO A 270 2.50 24.27 -5.70
N VAL A 271 3.09 23.24 -5.08
CA VAL A 271 3.52 23.23 -3.65
C VAL A 271 2.41 22.89 -2.64
N PHE A 272 1.16 22.63 -3.05
CA PHE A 272 0.14 22.13 -2.11
C PHE A 272 0.51 20.76 -1.48
N LEU A 273 0.85 19.76 -2.30
CA LEU A 273 1.33 18.47 -1.79
C LEU A 273 2.77 18.59 -1.31
N GLN A 274 2.97 18.23 -0.06
CA GLN A 274 4.28 18.13 0.58
C GLN A 274 4.58 16.67 0.92
N PRO A 275 5.88 16.28 0.97
CA PRO A 275 6.29 14.99 1.50
C PRO A 275 5.75 14.76 2.92
N HIS A 276 5.76 13.49 3.33
CA HIS A 276 5.48 13.12 4.71
C HIS A 276 6.39 13.93 5.66
N PRO A 277 5.84 14.58 6.69
CA PRO A 277 6.58 15.54 7.51
C PRO A 277 7.76 14.92 8.26
N ILE A 278 7.61 13.69 8.75
CA ILE A 278 8.67 12.96 9.48
C ILE A 278 9.66 12.27 8.53
N ALA A 279 9.17 11.46 7.58
CA ALA A 279 10.02 10.62 6.74
C ALA A 279 10.58 11.31 5.48
N GLY A 280 10.04 12.48 5.09
CA GLY A 280 10.49 13.21 3.88
C GLY A 280 10.18 12.51 2.55
N ILE A 281 9.33 11.48 2.55
CA ILE A 281 8.94 10.71 1.36
C ILE A 281 7.64 11.23 0.75
N PRO A 282 7.42 11.14 -0.57
CA PRO A 282 6.21 11.65 -1.22
C PRO A 282 5.03 10.66 -1.13
N ILE A 283 4.72 10.19 0.09
CA ILE A 283 3.57 9.35 0.41
C ILE A 283 2.81 10.01 1.55
N ARG A 284 1.49 10.14 1.41
CA ARG A 284 0.61 10.76 2.40
C ARG A 284 -0.62 9.90 2.66
N ILE A 285 -1.14 9.96 3.89
CA ILE A 285 -2.44 9.36 4.21
C ILE A 285 -3.47 10.49 4.21
N VAL A 286 -4.36 10.43 3.23
CA VAL A 286 -5.43 11.40 2.99
C VAL A 286 -6.61 11.09 3.90
N ARG A 287 -7.20 12.14 4.48
CA ARG A 287 -8.48 12.09 5.18
C ARG A 287 -9.58 12.57 4.24
N ALA A 288 -10.66 11.78 4.17
CA ALA A 288 -11.86 12.14 3.44
C ALA A 288 -13.05 12.29 4.38
N ASP A 289 -14.02 13.11 3.98
CA ASP A 289 -15.37 13.09 4.57
C ASP A 289 -16.23 11.99 3.91
N GLU A 290 -17.50 11.90 4.33
CA GLU A 290 -18.46 10.90 3.85
C GLU A 290 -18.75 11.01 2.34
N ASP A 291 -18.62 12.22 1.79
CA ASP A 291 -18.84 12.55 0.38
C ASP A 291 -17.58 12.38 -0.48
N GLY A 292 -16.45 12.02 0.13
CA GLY A 292 -15.17 11.88 -0.56
C GLY A 292 -14.54 13.21 -0.94
N ASN A 293 -14.83 14.30 -0.21
CA ASN A 293 -14.04 15.53 -0.28
C ASN A 293 -12.74 15.37 0.49
N PHE A 294 -11.73 16.11 0.04
CA PHE A 294 -10.46 16.17 0.75
C PHE A 294 -10.61 16.98 2.04
N ALA A 295 -10.44 16.31 3.19
CA ALA A 295 -10.59 16.90 4.51
C ALA A 295 -9.24 17.07 5.24
N GLY A 296 -8.11 16.96 4.52
CA GLY A 296 -6.76 17.08 5.06
C GLY A 296 -5.96 15.78 4.97
N PHE A 297 -4.85 15.72 5.71
CA PHE A 297 -4.01 14.54 5.85
C PHE A 297 -4.02 14.07 7.30
N PHE A 298 -3.95 12.75 7.49
CA PHE A 298 -3.61 12.18 8.79
C PHE A 298 -2.12 12.34 9.08
N GLU A 299 -1.30 12.10 8.05
CA GLU A 299 0.15 12.25 8.07
C GLU A 299 0.70 12.60 6.70
#